data_AF-A0A7W1G6H8-F1
#
_entry.id   AF-A0A7W1G6H8-F1
#
_cell.length_a   1.000
_cell.length_b   1.000
_cell.length_c   1.000
_cell.angle_alpha   90.00
_cell.angle_beta   90.00
_cell.angle_gamma   90.00
#
_symmetry.space_group_name_H-M   'P 1'
#
loop_
_entity.id
_entity.type
_entity.pdbx_description
1 polymer ?
#
loop_
_entity_poly.entity_id
_entity_poly.type
_entity_poly.pdbx_seq_one_letter_code
_entity_poly.pdbx_strand_id
1 'polypeptide(L)'
;MSKASVMSIVFVVVMAVGALLVGREFRQAQERPGVQRLESQRRLGQFAAALAAYQGRHHDWPDNLFQVMKDQHLGFGANLVRGGGTYRYRKPGRDDGADRVVMWSDLPHQGVKAGEPWGGEGEVATSDHPPVSYVLTRDLRIEEVGLEAWRTRTGQAADSAAAPAPAPAPEH
;
A
#
# COMPACT_ATOMS: atom_id res chain seq x y z
N MET A 1 36.62 25.82 -16.17
CA MET A 1 35.36 25.13 -15.80
C MET A 1 34.39 26.18 -15.28
N SER A 2 33.20 26.34 -15.89
CA SER A 2 32.29 27.44 -15.52
C SER A 2 31.46 27.11 -14.27
N LYS A 3 31.01 28.12 -13.52
CA LYS A 3 30.12 27.94 -12.36
C LYS A 3 28.85 27.15 -12.71
N ALA A 4 28.36 27.28 -13.95
CA ALA A 4 27.21 26.53 -14.45
C ALA A 4 27.50 25.03 -14.57
N SER A 5 28.70 24.63 -15.03
CA SER A 5 29.09 23.22 -15.09
C SER A 5 29.23 22.59 -13.70
N VAL A 6 29.69 23.35 -12.71
CA VAL A 6 29.80 22.86 -11.31
C VAL A 6 28.41 22.66 -10.69
N MET A 7 27.47 23.59 -10.90
CA MET A 7 26.11 23.44 -10.39
C MET A 7 25.35 22.27 -11.02
N SER A 8 25.50 22.03 -12.33
CA SER A 8 24.85 20.89 -12.99
C SER A 8 25.36 19.56 -12.46
N ILE A 9 26.67 19.44 -12.18
CA ILE A 9 27.26 18.23 -11.61
C ILE A 9 26.72 18.00 -10.18
N VAL A 10 26.66 19.04 -9.35
CA VAL A 10 26.12 18.92 -7.98
C VAL A 10 24.65 18.50 -8.02
N PHE A 11 23.85 19.08 -8.91
CA PHE A 11 22.43 18.73 -9.03
C PHE A 11 22.22 17.27 -9.47
N VAL A 12 23.00 16.80 -10.44
CA VAL A 12 22.97 15.39 -10.89
C VAL A 12 23.41 14.44 -9.77
N VAL A 13 24.44 14.80 -9.00
CA VAL A 13 24.90 13.99 -7.87
C VAL A 13 23.84 13.93 -6.76
N VAL A 14 23.18 15.03 -6.42
CA VAL A 14 22.09 15.05 -5.43
C VAL A 14 20.90 14.21 -5.91
N MET A 15 20.51 14.33 -7.18
CA MET A 15 19.47 13.49 -7.78
C MET A 15 19.85 12.00 -7.77
N ALA A 16 21.08 11.66 -8.12
CA ALA A 16 21.57 10.27 -8.14
C ALA A 16 21.64 9.65 -6.74
N VAL A 17 22.11 10.41 -5.74
CA VAL A 17 22.14 9.98 -4.33
C VAL A 17 20.71 9.85 -3.78
N GLY A 18 19.82 10.80 -4.09
CA GLY A 18 18.41 10.73 -3.74
C GLY A 18 17.73 9.49 -4.33
N ALA A 19 17.97 9.19 -5.61
CA ALA A 19 17.43 8.01 -6.27
C ALA A 19 17.99 6.70 -5.68
N LEU A 20 19.27 6.64 -5.30
CA LEU A 20 19.88 5.47 -4.67
C LEU A 20 19.33 5.19 -3.26
N LEU A 21 19.10 6.23 -2.46
CA LEU A 21 18.51 6.11 -1.13
C LEU A 21 17.05 5.64 -1.23
N VAL A 22 16.26 6.21 -2.15
CA VAL A 22 14.90 5.75 -2.41
C VAL A 22 14.89 4.28 -2.87
N GLY A 23 15.83 3.89 -3.73
CA GLY A 23 15.95 2.52 -4.23
C GLY A 23 16.30 1.48 -3.16
N ARG A 24 17.23 1.77 -2.23
CA ARG A 24 17.57 0.86 -1.13
C ARG A 24 16.42 0.65 -0.17
N GLU A 25 15.73 1.72 0.21
CA GLU A 25 14.59 1.60 1.10
C GLU A 25 13.37 0.94 0.41
N PHE A 26 13.23 1.07 -0.93
CA PHE A 26 12.22 0.33 -1.69
C PHE A 26 12.49 -1.17 -1.69
N ARG A 27 13.77 -1.55 -1.82
CA ARG A 27 14.24 -2.94 -1.76
C ARG A 27 14.07 -3.53 -0.35
N GLN A 28 14.45 -2.78 0.69
CA GLN A 28 14.27 -3.20 2.09
C GLN A 28 12.80 -3.29 2.52
N ALA A 29 11.94 -2.41 2.00
CA ALA A 29 10.51 -2.56 2.22
C ALA A 29 10.01 -3.85 1.57
N GLN A 30 10.37 -4.12 0.32
CA GLN A 30 10.07 -5.39 -0.37
C GLN A 30 10.64 -6.62 0.36
N GLU A 31 11.76 -6.49 1.07
CA GLU A 31 12.41 -7.56 1.83
C GLU A 31 11.65 -7.99 3.10
N ARG A 32 10.59 -7.28 3.53
CA ARG A 32 9.81 -7.64 4.74
C ARG A 32 8.30 -7.69 4.48
N PRO A 33 7.79 -8.68 3.72
CA PRO A 33 6.38 -8.76 3.39
C PRO A 33 5.46 -8.91 4.60
N GLY A 34 5.90 -9.59 5.67
CA GLY A 34 5.14 -9.70 6.92
C GLY A 34 4.87 -8.34 7.59
N VAL A 35 5.87 -7.45 7.60
CA VAL A 35 5.72 -6.09 8.16
C VAL A 35 4.75 -5.26 7.33
N GLN A 36 4.81 -5.37 6.00
CA GLN A 36 3.88 -4.66 5.12
C GLN A 36 2.42 -5.06 5.36
N ARG A 37 2.16 -6.35 5.60
CA ARG A 37 0.81 -6.85 5.89
C ARG A 37 0.24 -6.23 7.15
N LEU A 38 1.01 -6.23 8.25
CA LEU A 38 0.57 -5.64 9.50
C LEU A 38 0.36 -4.13 9.38
N GLU A 39 1.28 -3.44 8.69
CA GLU A 39 1.13 -2.00 8.43
C GLU A 39 -0.11 -1.71 7.59
N SER A 40 -0.40 -2.57 6.61
CA SER A 40 -1.59 -2.47 5.76
C SER A 40 -2.87 -2.62 6.58
N GLN A 41 -2.97 -3.65 7.43
CA GLN A 41 -4.11 -3.84 8.33
C GLN A 41 -4.27 -2.66 9.30
N ARG A 42 -3.18 -2.20 9.93
CA ARG A 42 -3.19 -1.03 10.81
C ARG A 42 -3.70 0.21 10.08
N ARG A 43 -3.24 0.43 8.85
CA ARG A 43 -3.63 1.59 8.04
C ARG A 43 -5.09 1.53 7.64
N LEU A 44 -5.60 0.37 7.22
CA LEU A 44 -7.02 0.20 6.94
C LEU A 44 -7.87 0.40 8.19
N GLY A 45 -7.41 -0.01 9.37
CA GLY A 45 -8.08 0.28 10.64
C GLY A 45 -8.20 1.78 10.93
N GLN A 46 -7.14 2.54 10.65
CA GLN A 46 -7.17 4.01 10.74
C GLN A 46 -8.19 4.60 9.77
N PHE A 47 -8.22 4.12 8.52
CA PHE A 47 -9.21 4.59 7.54
C PHE A 47 -10.64 4.18 7.89
N ALA A 48 -10.84 2.98 8.46
CA ALA A 48 -12.15 2.54 8.94
C ALA A 48 -12.67 3.50 10.03
N ALA A 49 -11.84 3.82 11.02
CA ALA A 49 -12.20 4.78 12.07
C ALA A 49 -12.45 6.19 11.50
N ALA A 50 -11.62 6.63 10.57
CA ALA A 50 -11.75 7.93 9.90
C ALA A 50 -13.06 8.04 9.09
N LEU A 51 -13.43 6.98 8.37
CA LEU A 51 -14.67 6.89 7.61
C LEU A 51 -15.89 6.83 8.53
N ALA A 52 -15.83 6.05 9.62
CA ALA A 52 -16.88 6.00 10.62
C ALA A 52 -17.13 7.39 11.23
N ALA A 53 -16.05 8.09 11.61
CA ALA A 53 -16.15 9.43 12.17
C ALA A 53 -16.68 10.47 11.16
N TYR A 54 -16.29 10.36 9.89
CA TYR A 54 -16.83 11.20 8.82
C TYR A 54 -18.34 10.97 8.65
N GLN A 55 -18.78 9.71 8.58
CA GLN A 55 -20.20 9.36 8.49
C GLN A 55 -21.00 9.82 9.71
N GLY A 56 -20.42 9.73 10.91
CA GLY A 56 -21.04 10.23 12.12
C GLY A 56 -21.29 11.74 12.11
N ARG A 57 -20.44 12.52 11.43
CA ARG A 57 -20.58 13.98 11.30
C ARG A 57 -21.44 14.42 10.13
N HIS A 58 -21.28 13.78 8.99
CA HIS A 58 -21.86 14.23 7.72
C HIS A 58 -23.09 13.44 7.29
N HIS A 59 -23.37 12.30 7.95
CA HIS A 59 -24.44 11.37 7.60
C HIS A 59 -24.39 10.88 6.14
N ASP A 60 -23.21 10.96 5.50
CA ASP A 60 -22.97 10.50 4.14
C ASP A 60 -21.56 9.91 4.00
N TRP A 61 -21.36 9.15 2.93
CA TRP A 61 -20.04 8.74 2.48
C TRP A 61 -19.30 9.91 1.83
N PRO A 62 -17.99 10.03 2.06
CA PRO A 62 -17.16 11.01 1.37
C PRO A 62 -17.13 10.71 -0.13
N ASP A 63 -17.12 11.73 -0.97
CA ASP A 63 -17.07 11.56 -2.43
C ASP A 63 -15.69 11.08 -2.91
N ASN A 64 -14.66 11.38 -2.13
CA ASN A 64 -13.28 10.99 -2.41
C ASN A 64 -12.46 10.89 -1.12
N LEU A 65 -11.31 10.23 -1.21
CA LEU A 65 -10.44 10.02 -0.05
C LEU A 65 -9.90 11.32 0.55
N PHE A 66 -9.75 12.37 -0.26
CA PHE A 66 -9.21 13.65 0.20
C PHE A 66 -10.14 14.34 1.22
N GLN A 67 -11.46 14.20 1.09
CA GLN A 67 -12.40 14.71 2.08
C GLN A 67 -12.14 14.09 3.47
N VAL A 68 -11.96 12.77 3.55
CA VAL A 68 -11.64 12.06 4.79
C VAL A 68 -10.29 12.51 5.35
N MET A 69 -9.27 12.56 4.49
CA MET A 69 -7.93 12.96 4.93
C MET A 69 -7.92 14.38 5.48
N LYS A 70 -8.62 15.31 4.83
CA LYS A 70 -8.75 16.69 5.30
C LYS A 70 -9.50 16.77 6.63
N ASP A 71 -10.65 16.11 6.71
CA ASP A 71 -11.53 16.15 7.89
C ASP A 71 -10.88 15.53 9.14
N GLN A 72 -10.05 14.50 8.94
CA GLN A 72 -9.31 13.81 10.02
C GLN A 72 -7.86 14.30 10.17
N HIS A 73 -7.46 15.36 9.48
CA HIS A 73 -6.11 15.91 9.52
C HIS A 73 -5.00 14.87 9.23
N LEU A 74 -5.28 13.92 8.34
CA LEU A 74 -4.31 12.90 7.92
C LEU A 74 -3.26 13.54 7.00
N GLY A 75 -2.00 13.22 7.25
CA GLY A 75 -0.89 13.74 6.45
C GLY A 75 -0.92 13.30 4.98
N PHE A 76 -0.24 14.06 4.13
CA PHE A 76 -0.02 13.67 2.73
C PHE A 76 0.69 12.30 2.67
N GLY A 77 0.17 11.40 1.84
CA GLY A 77 0.68 10.03 1.74
C GLY A 77 0.17 9.07 2.81
N ALA A 78 -0.80 9.47 3.65
CA ALA A 78 -1.44 8.53 4.59
C ALA A 78 -2.11 7.34 3.90
N ASN A 79 -2.44 7.47 2.61
CA ASN A 79 -2.98 6.39 1.79
C ASN A 79 -1.89 5.52 1.13
N LEU A 80 -0.62 5.68 1.45
CA LEU A 80 0.48 4.89 0.91
C LEU A 80 1.04 3.94 1.97
N VAL A 81 1.22 2.67 1.59
CA VAL A 81 2.00 1.70 2.35
C VAL A 81 3.24 1.38 1.54
N ARG A 82 4.42 1.59 2.13
CA ARG A 82 5.68 1.33 1.45
C ARG A 82 5.79 -0.16 1.08
N GLY A 83 5.98 -0.47 -0.19
CA GLY A 83 5.97 -1.84 -0.71
C GLY A 83 4.56 -2.46 -0.86
N GLY A 84 3.58 -1.99 -0.08
CA GLY A 84 2.20 -2.46 -0.08
C GLY A 84 1.25 -1.70 -1.01
N GLY A 85 1.70 -0.64 -1.69
CA GLY A 85 0.91 0.11 -2.68
C GLY A 85 0.14 1.31 -2.11
N THR A 86 -0.70 1.91 -2.96
CA THR A 86 -1.57 3.05 -2.65
C THR A 86 -3.00 2.59 -2.46
N TYR A 87 -3.62 3.00 -1.36
CA TYR A 87 -5.04 2.79 -1.12
C TYR A 87 -5.89 3.62 -2.07
N ARG A 88 -6.79 2.91 -2.76
CA ARG A 88 -7.83 3.44 -3.62
C ARG A 88 -9.14 3.42 -2.85
N TYR A 89 -9.92 4.47 -3.04
CA TYR A 89 -11.24 4.60 -2.44
C TYR A 89 -12.30 4.66 -3.55
N ARG A 90 -13.45 4.05 -3.28
CA ARG A 90 -14.66 4.15 -4.11
C ARG A 90 -15.85 4.38 -3.19
N LYS A 91 -16.55 5.49 -3.39
CA LYS A 91 -17.83 5.76 -2.71
C LYS A 91 -18.81 4.62 -3.05
N PRO A 92 -19.40 3.94 -2.05
CA PRO A 92 -20.36 2.91 -2.33
C PRO A 92 -21.69 3.53 -2.81
N GLY A 93 -22.39 2.84 -3.70
CA GLY A 93 -23.73 3.22 -4.16
C GLY A 93 -24.77 3.04 -3.05
N ARG A 94 -25.94 3.69 -3.13
CA ARG A 94 -26.96 3.58 -2.08
C ARG A 94 -27.39 2.13 -1.82
N ASP A 95 -27.54 1.36 -2.89
CA ASP A 95 -28.02 -0.02 -2.90
C ASP A 95 -26.89 -1.07 -2.79
N ASP A 96 -25.63 -0.64 -2.65
CA ASP A 96 -24.52 -1.56 -2.46
C ASP A 96 -24.66 -2.30 -1.13
N GLY A 97 -24.49 -3.63 -1.15
CA GLY A 97 -24.52 -4.48 0.05
C GLY A 97 -23.36 -4.24 1.02
N ALA A 98 -23.46 -4.81 2.23
CA ALA A 98 -22.47 -4.64 3.30
C ALA A 98 -21.05 -5.09 2.90
N ASP A 99 -20.94 -6.16 2.10
CA ASP A 99 -19.66 -6.73 1.65
C ASP A 99 -19.03 -5.97 0.47
N ARG A 100 -19.62 -4.84 0.04
CA ARG A 100 -19.06 -4.02 -1.03
C ARG A 100 -17.71 -3.44 -0.60
N VAL A 101 -16.68 -3.66 -1.40
CA VAL A 101 -15.36 -3.06 -1.18
C VAL A 101 -15.42 -1.55 -1.44
N VAL A 102 -15.01 -0.75 -0.45
CA VAL A 102 -14.93 0.71 -0.52
C VAL A 102 -13.49 1.22 -0.51
N MET A 103 -12.55 0.43 0.02
CA MET A 103 -11.12 0.75 -0.03
C MET A 103 -10.26 -0.49 -0.20
N TRP A 104 -9.21 -0.39 -1.00
CA TRP A 104 -8.27 -1.49 -1.27
C TRP A 104 -6.91 -0.94 -1.66
N SER A 105 -5.84 -1.71 -1.44
CA SER A 105 -4.54 -1.36 -2.02
C SER A 105 -4.49 -1.70 -3.51
N ASP A 106 -3.82 -0.86 -4.30
CA ASP A 106 -3.60 -1.12 -5.73
C ASP A 106 -2.55 -2.19 -6.02
N LEU A 107 -1.81 -2.64 -5.01
CA LEU A 107 -0.91 -3.78 -5.10
C LEU A 107 -1.28 -4.83 -4.03
N PRO A 108 -1.22 -6.13 -4.37
CA PRO A 108 -1.34 -7.17 -3.37
C PRO A 108 -0.05 -7.33 -2.57
N HIS A 109 -0.16 -7.87 -1.37
CA HIS A 109 0.97 -8.22 -0.53
C HIS A 109 1.56 -9.56 -0.96
N GLN A 110 2.89 -9.60 -1.02
CA GLN A 110 3.64 -10.83 -1.30
C GLN A 110 3.36 -11.89 -0.22
N GLY A 111 3.54 -13.15 -0.60
CA GLY A 111 3.51 -14.28 0.34
C GLY A 111 4.68 -14.20 1.33
N VAL A 112 4.56 -14.90 2.45
CA VAL A 112 5.61 -15.03 3.47
C VAL A 112 5.80 -16.52 3.74
N LYS A 113 7.03 -17.02 3.63
CA LYS A 113 7.36 -18.41 3.96
C LYS A 113 7.58 -18.61 5.46
N ALA A 114 7.31 -19.81 5.94
CA ALA A 114 7.67 -20.17 7.31
C ALA A 114 9.18 -19.92 7.55
N GLY A 115 9.50 -19.26 8.67
CA GLY A 115 10.86 -18.85 9.02
C GLY A 115 11.31 -17.51 8.43
N GLU A 116 10.55 -16.87 7.54
CA GLU A 116 10.84 -15.51 7.09
C GLU A 116 10.43 -14.45 8.13
N PRO A 117 11.05 -13.26 8.13
CA PRO A 117 10.72 -12.19 9.07
C PRO A 117 9.23 -11.81 9.09
N TRP A 118 8.68 -11.74 10.30
CA TRP A 118 7.32 -11.29 10.60
C TRP A 118 7.35 -9.99 11.42
N GLY A 119 6.19 -9.39 11.66
CA GLY A 119 5.97 -8.06 12.23
C GLY A 119 6.99 -7.44 13.19
N GLY A 120 7.46 -8.18 14.18
CA GLY A 120 8.39 -7.71 15.21
C GLY A 120 9.87 -7.97 14.94
N GLU A 121 10.74 -7.31 15.71
CA GLU A 121 12.18 -7.56 15.66
C GLU A 121 12.49 -9.00 16.12
N GLY A 122 13.05 -9.81 15.21
CA GLY A 122 13.35 -11.21 15.47
C GLY A 122 12.13 -12.15 15.40
N GLU A 123 10.93 -11.63 15.15
CA GLU A 123 9.77 -12.47 14.88
C GLU A 123 9.86 -13.06 13.47
N VAL A 124 9.45 -14.32 13.34
CA VAL A 124 9.39 -15.03 12.06
C VAL A 124 8.03 -15.69 11.89
N ALA A 125 7.60 -15.88 10.64
CA ALA A 125 6.35 -16.54 10.34
C ALA A 125 6.40 -18.01 10.77
N THR A 126 5.40 -18.48 11.52
CA THR A 126 5.32 -19.87 12.00
C THR A 126 4.77 -20.83 10.94
N SER A 127 4.19 -20.30 9.86
CA SER A 127 3.62 -21.05 8.74
C SER A 127 3.77 -20.29 7.44
N ASP A 128 3.59 -20.97 6.31
CA ASP A 128 3.48 -20.33 4.99
C ASP A 128 2.19 -19.51 4.90
N HIS A 129 2.33 -18.23 4.54
CA HIS A 129 1.22 -17.34 4.23
C HIS A 129 1.20 -17.05 2.72
N PRO A 130 0.11 -17.38 2.00
CA PRO A 130 0.00 -17.11 0.57
C PRO A 130 -0.11 -15.61 0.31
N PRO A 131 0.17 -15.11 -0.91
CA PRO A 131 -0.10 -13.72 -1.29
C PRO A 131 -1.57 -13.34 -1.09
N VAL A 132 -1.81 -12.16 -0.51
CA VAL A 132 -3.17 -11.67 -0.18
C VAL A 132 -3.26 -10.17 -0.41
N SER A 133 -4.47 -9.63 -0.41
CA SER A 133 -4.73 -8.20 -0.29
C SER A 133 -5.69 -7.96 0.87
N TYR A 134 -5.63 -6.77 1.44
CA TYR A 134 -6.58 -6.33 2.45
C TYR A 134 -7.54 -5.30 1.85
N VAL A 135 -8.82 -5.51 2.10
CA VAL A 135 -9.89 -4.62 1.64
C VAL A 135 -10.70 -4.12 2.84
N LEU A 136 -11.24 -2.92 2.70
CA LEU A 136 -12.25 -2.38 3.61
C LEU A 136 -13.59 -2.44 2.91
N THR A 137 -14.58 -3.01 3.59
CA THR A 137 -15.96 -3.12 3.11
C THR A 137 -16.81 -1.93 3.51
N ARG A 138 -18.03 -1.84 2.98
CA ARG A 138 -19.00 -0.78 3.26
C ARG A 138 -19.36 -0.72 4.74
N ASP A 139 -19.44 -1.85 5.43
CA ASP A 139 -19.65 -1.89 6.88
C ASP A 139 -18.38 -1.67 7.70
N LEU A 140 -17.31 -1.19 7.04
CA LEU A 140 -16.02 -0.83 7.65
C LEU A 140 -15.29 -2.03 8.29
N ARG A 141 -15.57 -3.24 7.81
CA ARG A 141 -14.78 -4.44 8.15
C ARG A 141 -13.55 -4.57 7.25
N ILE A 142 -12.45 -4.99 7.87
CA ILE A 142 -11.22 -5.33 7.15
C ILE A 142 -11.28 -6.81 6.81
N GLU A 143 -11.17 -7.14 5.53
CA GLU A 143 -11.14 -8.51 5.05
C GLU A 143 -9.79 -8.82 4.38
N GLU A 144 -9.23 -9.98 4.72
CA GLU A 144 -8.14 -10.58 3.95
C GLU A 144 -8.75 -11.34 2.76
N VAL A 145 -8.28 -11.04 1.56
CA VAL A 145 -8.77 -11.66 0.33
C VAL A 145 -7.62 -12.21 -0.49
N GLY A 146 -7.84 -13.39 -1.08
CA GLY A 146 -6.92 -13.94 -2.07
C GLY A 146 -6.85 -13.07 -3.34
N LEU A 147 -5.78 -13.25 -4.13
CA LEU A 147 -5.52 -12.42 -5.31
C LEU A 147 -6.67 -12.42 -6.33
N GLU A 148 -7.31 -13.57 -6.54
CA GLU A 148 -8.44 -13.68 -7.48
C GLU A 148 -9.65 -12.87 -6.99
N ALA A 149 -10.05 -13.06 -5.73
CA ALA A 149 -11.14 -12.31 -5.13
C ALA A 149 -10.86 -10.80 -5.12
N TRP A 150 -9.61 -10.40 -4.85
CA TRP A 150 -9.19 -8.99 -4.92
C TRP A 150 -9.36 -8.41 -6.33
N ARG A 151 -8.86 -9.09 -7.38
CA ARG A 151 -9.03 -8.64 -8.78
C ARG A 151 -10.51 -8.48 -9.14
N THR A 152 -11.31 -9.50 -8.85
CA THR A 152 -12.74 -9.52 -9.15
C THR A 152 -13.51 -8.43 -8.40
N ARG A 153 -13.27 -8.25 -7.10
CA ARG A 153 -14.03 -7.30 -6.26
C ARG A 153 -13.61 -5.84 -6.49
N THR A 154 -12.38 -5.60 -6.91
CA THR A 154 -11.86 -4.22 -7.13
C THR A 154 -11.92 -3.79 -8.60
N GLY A 155 -12.02 -4.74 -9.53
CA GLY A 155 -11.99 -4.51 -10.96
C GLY A 155 -10.58 -4.29 -11.51
N GLN A 156 -9.54 -4.75 -10.81
CA GLN A 156 -8.17 -4.73 -11.34
C GLN A 156 -7.93 -5.90 -12.30
N ALA A 157 -7.44 -5.59 -13.50
CA ALA A 157 -7.01 -6.60 -14.49
C ALA A 157 -5.73 -7.33 -14.04
N ALA A 158 -5.52 -8.55 -14.55
CA ALA A 158 -4.44 -9.46 -14.16
C ALA A 158 -3.01 -8.93 -14.38
N ASP A 159 -2.83 -7.82 -15.09
CA ASP A 159 -1.52 -7.28 -15.50
C ASP A 159 -0.69 -6.66 -14.36
N SER A 160 -1.25 -6.48 -13.16
CA SER A 160 -0.49 -5.96 -12.00
C SER A 160 0.34 -7.04 -11.26
N ALA A 161 0.39 -8.28 -11.78
CA ALA A 161 1.18 -9.37 -11.21
C ALA A 161 2.53 -9.59 -11.92
N ALA A 162 3.05 -8.60 -12.66
CA ALA A 162 4.43 -8.65 -13.12
C ALA A 162 5.35 -8.54 -11.90
N ALA A 163 5.82 -9.70 -11.42
CA ALA A 163 6.98 -9.77 -10.55
C ALA A 163 8.09 -8.87 -11.14
N PRO A 164 8.79 -8.06 -10.34
CA PRO A 164 9.95 -7.34 -10.85
C PRO A 164 10.87 -8.37 -11.48
N ALA A 165 11.19 -8.18 -12.76
CA ALA A 165 12.12 -9.05 -13.48
C ALA A 165 13.39 -9.20 -12.64
N PRO A 166 13.95 -10.42 -12.49
CA PRO A 166 15.22 -10.59 -11.81
C PRO A 166 16.23 -9.66 -12.47
N ALA A 167 16.94 -8.88 -11.64
CA ALA A 167 17.98 -7.99 -12.14
C ALA A 167 18.94 -8.80 -13.03
N PRO A 168 19.33 -8.27 -14.22
CA PRO A 168 20.27 -8.98 -15.07
C PRO A 168 21.54 -9.27 -14.25
N ALA A 169 21.99 -10.52 -14.32
CA ALA A 169 23.22 -10.93 -13.66
C ALA A 169 24.37 -10.02 -14.13
N PRO A 170 25.27 -9.60 -13.21
CA PRO A 170 26.43 -8.81 -13.62
C PRO A 170 27.26 -9.63 -14.60
N GLU A 171 27.43 -9.11 -15.82
CA GLU A 171 28.37 -9.64 -16.78
C GLU A 171 29.79 -9.44 -16.21
N HIS A 172 30.50 -10.56 -16.01
CA HIS A 172 31.90 -10.60 -15.57
C HIS A 172 32.85 -10.45 -16.75
#